data_AF-A0A1B6EJY5-F1
#
_entry.id   AF-A0A1B6EJY5-F1
#
_cell.length_a   1.000
_cell.length_b   1.000
_cell.length_c   1.000
_cell.angle_alpha   90.00
_cell.angle_beta   90.00
_cell.angle_gamma   90.00
#
_symmetry.space_group_name_H-M   'P 1'
#
loop_
_entity.id
_entity.type
_entity.pdbx_description
1 polymer ?
#
loop_
_entity_poly.entity_id
_entity_poly.type
_entity_poly.pdbx_seq_one_letter_code
_entity_poly.pdbx_strand_id
1 'polypeptide(L)'
;LMDEGSFATDEEYQRYFQRFKEIFQLDYFPANKTVFAPGDNDIGGEDELVTDKKVNRFKQHFASPTIYNLGRVQFVQVDKMQRVVPPLSPLPPNDNQTRVVISHMPLLGLPSAFAAEVLQKMRPQVILSAHDHKLARFSGDIETGERLTVDTSSDNWLANWQPSWRFQRSDHQTYEVVVPTCSYRMGVSDMGFGVALFDRRGEAWCYHMLWLPSRFHALILYLCIATVMLAAVVVTQCCLRPCRSRHKSSSSYRIL
;
A
#
# COMPACT_ATOMS: atom_id res chain seq x y z
N LEU A 1 7.86 2.24 -0.59
CA LEU A 1 7.51 3.54 -1.19
C LEU A 1 7.96 3.58 -2.64
N MET A 2 9.21 3.22 -2.89
CA MET A 2 9.74 2.88 -4.22
C MET A 2 9.65 1.37 -4.42
N ASP A 3 9.48 0.94 -5.66
CA ASP A 3 9.36 -0.48 -6.00
C ASP A 3 10.73 -1.19 -6.09
N GLU A 4 11.79 -0.44 -6.39
CA GLU A 4 13.15 -0.96 -6.65
C GLU A 4 14.23 -0.24 -5.83
N GLY A 5 13.83 0.45 -4.76
CA GLY A 5 14.72 1.30 -3.96
C GLY A 5 15.88 0.51 -3.32
N SER A 6 15.69 -0.76 -3.03
CA SER A 6 16.69 -1.66 -2.45
C SER A 6 17.79 -2.06 -3.45
N PHE A 7 17.46 -2.20 -4.74
CA PHE A 7 18.38 -2.58 -5.82
C PHE A 7 18.99 -1.40 -6.57
N ALA A 8 18.32 -0.24 -6.53
CA ALA A 8 18.71 0.93 -7.31
C ALA A 8 20.16 1.37 -7.03
N THR A 9 20.85 1.79 -8.09
CA THR A 9 22.02 2.68 -8.00
C THR A 9 21.64 4.02 -7.36
N ASP A 10 22.62 4.84 -6.97
CA ASP A 10 22.34 6.12 -6.31
C ASP A 10 21.67 7.10 -7.29
N GLU A 11 22.00 7.04 -8.59
CA GLU A 11 21.35 7.80 -9.66
C GLU A 11 19.90 7.35 -9.91
N GLU A 12 19.65 6.03 -9.97
CA GLU A 12 18.30 5.48 -10.13
C GLU A 12 17.42 5.83 -8.95
N TYR A 13 17.97 5.73 -7.73
CA TYR A 13 17.26 6.06 -6.50
C TYR A 13 16.81 7.52 -6.50
N GLN A 14 17.71 8.45 -6.86
CA GLN A 14 17.38 9.87 -6.96
C GLN A 14 16.26 10.11 -7.99
N ARG A 15 16.30 9.43 -9.15
CA ARG A 15 15.25 9.52 -10.16
C ARG A 15 13.92 8.97 -9.64
N TYR A 16 13.92 7.85 -8.93
CA TYR A 16 12.73 7.24 -8.34
C TYR A 16 12.12 8.11 -7.25
N PHE A 17 12.96 8.70 -6.40
CA PHE A 17 12.54 9.66 -5.39
C PHE A 17 11.92 10.90 -6.01
N GLN A 18 12.53 11.48 -7.06
CA GLN A 18 11.97 12.64 -7.75
C GLN A 18 10.60 12.33 -8.37
N ARG A 19 10.45 11.16 -9.02
CA ARG A 19 9.15 10.69 -9.53
C ARG A 19 8.12 10.52 -8.40
N PHE A 20 8.54 9.97 -7.26
CA PHE A 20 7.67 9.81 -6.09
C PHE A 20 7.18 11.17 -5.57
N LYS A 21 8.10 12.15 -5.45
CA LYS A 21 7.76 13.53 -5.07
C LYS A 21 6.72 14.15 -6.00
N GLU A 22 6.87 13.95 -7.30
CA GLU A 22 5.96 14.50 -8.32
C GLU A 22 4.57 13.85 -8.27
N ILE A 23 4.50 12.51 -8.19
CA ILE A 23 3.23 11.77 -8.14
C ILE A 23 2.41 12.16 -6.91
N PHE A 24 3.06 12.20 -5.74
CA PHE A 24 2.40 12.52 -4.48
C PHE A 24 2.41 14.02 -4.15
N GLN A 25 2.91 14.86 -5.06
CA GLN A 25 2.94 16.30 -4.92
C GLN A 25 3.53 16.74 -3.56
N LEU A 26 4.64 16.11 -3.14
CA LEU A 26 5.18 16.26 -1.79
C LEU A 26 5.56 17.70 -1.44
N ASP A 27 5.88 18.53 -2.43
CA ASP A 27 6.20 19.95 -2.22
C ASP A 27 4.99 20.79 -1.74
N TYR A 28 3.76 20.27 -1.88
CA TYR A 28 2.54 20.90 -1.36
C TYR A 28 2.21 20.50 0.08
N PHE A 29 2.88 19.47 0.61
CA PHE A 29 2.70 19.03 1.98
C PHE A 29 3.83 19.56 2.85
N PRO A 30 3.52 20.15 4.02
CA PRO A 30 4.56 20.48 4.98
C PRO A 30 5.35 19.22 5.35
N ALA A 31 6.68 19.26 5.22
CA ALA A 31 7.54 18.13 5.57
C ALA A 31 7.32 17.64 7.01
N ASN A 32 6.98 18.56 7.92
CA ASN A 32 6.64 18.26 9.31
C ASN A 32 5.24 17.67 9.51
N LYS A 33 4.50 17.30 8.46
CA LYS A 33 3.19 16.63 8.54
C LYS A 33 3.16 15.30 7.80
N THR A 34 4.31 14.81 7.34
CA THR A 34 4.42 13.57 6.59
C THR A 34 5.42 12.64 7.27
N VAL A 35 5.04 11.38 7.45
CA VAL A 35 5.91 10.33 7.99
C VAL A 35 6.08 9.27 6.91
N PHE A 36 7.33 8.95 6.60
CA PHE A 36 7.71 7.92 5.63
C PHE A 36 8.32 6.73 6.37
N ALA A 37 7.65 5.58 6.27
CA ALA A 37 8.19 4.31 6.74
C ALA A 37 8.82 3.54 5.57
N PRO A 38 10.09 3.10 5.67
CA PRO A 38 10.70 2.28 4.63
C PRO A 38 10.08 0.89 4.64
N GLY A 39 9.80 0.37 3.46
CA GLY A 39 9.43 -1.03 3.26
C GLY A 39 10.57 -1.89 2.72
N ASP A 40 10.27 -3.17 2.48
CA ASP A 40 11.21 -4.15 1.92
C ASP A 40 11.80 -3.68 0.58
N ASN A 41 10.97 -3.21 -0.35
CA ASN A 41 11.43 -2.62 -1.61
C ASN A 41 12.28 -1.34 -1.47
N ASP A 42 12.30 -0.68 -0.31
CA ASP A 42 13.10 0.53 -0.09
C ASP A 42 14.48 0.22 0.48
N ILE A 43 14.58 -0.75 1.40
CA ILE A 43 15.81 -1.03 2.17
C ILE A 43 16.23 -2.52 2.22
N GLY A 44 15.46 -3.43 1.64
CA GLY A 44 15.58 -4.88 1.80
C GLY A 44 14.77 -5.42 2.98
N GLY A 45 14.84 -6.72 3.25
CA GLY A 45 14.19 -7.36 4.41
C GLY A 45 13.29 -8.55 4.09
N GLU A 46 13.00 -8.82 2.81
CA GLU A 46 12.33 -10.03 2.34
C GLU A 46 13.35 -11.01 1.74
N ASP A 47 13.73 -10.83 0.47
CA ASP A 47 14.76 -11.64 -0.20
C ASP A 47 16.17 -11.04 -0.11
N GLU A 48 16.26 -9.77 0.31
CA GLU A 48 17.49 -9.01 0.35
C GLU A 48 17.93 -8.64 1.75
N LEU A 49 19.24 -8.55 1.96
CA LEU A 49 19.78 -8.01 3.20
C LEU A 49 19.48 -6.51 3.32
N VAL A 50 19.06 -6.13 4.53
CA VAL A 50 19.04 -4.75 4.98
C VAL A 50 20.47 -4.32 5.29
N THR A 51 20.92 -3.21 4.69
CA THR A 51 22.27 -2.68 4.91
C THR A 51 22.24 -1.21 5.32
N ASP A 52 23.26 -0.77 6.07
CA ASP A 52 23.39 0.63 6.49
C ASP A 52 23.40 1.60 5.31
N LYS A 53 23.99 1.20 4.17
CA LYS A 53 23.96 2.00 2.94
C LYS A 53 22.51 2.27 2.50
N LYS A 54 21.69 1.23 2.39
CA LYS A 54 20.28 1.34 1.95
C LYS A 54 19.45 2.16 2.93
N VAL A 55 19.61 1.91 4.23
CA VAL A 55 18.92 2.64 5.30
C VAL A 55 19.30 4.13 5.32
N ASN A 56 20.59 4.45 5.23
CA ASN A 56 21.06 5.83 5.23
C ASN A 56 20.62 6.58 3.97
N ARG A 57 20.64 5.91 2.81
CA ARG A 57 20.11 6.47 1.56
C ARG A 57 18.63 6.84 1.70
N PHE A 58 17.81 5.95 2.27
CA PHE A 58 16.41 6.26 2.56
C PHE A 58 16.24 7.47 3.48
N LYS A 59 16.97 7.48 4.61
CA LYS A 59 16.91 8.58 5.58
C LYS A 59 17.31 9.92 4.97
N GLN A 60 18.32 9.95 4.10
CA GLN A 60 18.76 11.17 3.42
C GLN A 60 17.72 11.76 2.47
N HIS A 61 16.93 10.92 1.78
CA HIS A 61 15.94 11.41 0.81
C HIS A 61 14.61 11.78 1.48
N PHE A 62 14.11 10.94 2.39
CA PHE A 62 12.78 11.14 2.98
C PHE A 62 12.78 11.98 4.27
N ALA A 63 13.91 12.07 4.98
CA ALA A 63 14.08 12.86 6.20
C ALA A 63 12.91 12.72 7.22
N SER A 64 12.33 11.53 7.32
CA SER A 64 11.13 11.28 8.12
C SER A 64 11.42 11.29 9.62
N PRO A 65 10.60 11.96 10.45
CA PRO A 65 10.74 11.88 11.90
C PRO A 65 10.33 10.50 12.40
N THR A 66 11.13 9.93 13.31
CA THR A 66 10.78 8.66 13.98
C THR A 66 9.64 8.84 14.98
N ILE A 67 9.51 10.01 15.58
CA ILE A 67 8.43 10.37 16.51
C ILE A 67 7.84 11.69 16.06
N TYR A 68 6.52 11.75 15.93
CA TYR A 68 5.80 12.94 15.52
C TYR A 68 4.55 13.14 16.37
N ASN A 69 4.33 14.35 16.88
CA ASN A 69 3.18 14.67 17.73
C ASN A 69 2.23 15.62 16.98
N LEU A 70 0.95 15.25 16.93
CA LEU A 70 -0.12 16.08 16.38
C LEU A 70 -1.25 16.19 17.40
N GLY A 71 -1.26 17.27 18.17
CA GLY A 71 -2.20 17.45 19.27
C GLY A 71 -2.04 16.34 20.32
N ARG A 72 -3.10 15.54 20.53
CA ARG A 72 -3.10 14.39 21.44
C ARG A 72 -2.72 13.07 20.76
N VAL A 73 -2.33 13.08 19.49
CA VAL A 73 -1.92 11.86 18.78
C VAL A 73 -0.41 11.85 18.63
N GLN A 74 0.25 10.82 19.15
CA GLN A 74 1.69 10.60 18.99
C GLN A 74 1.91 9.45 18.01
N PHE A 75 2.52 9.76 16.88
CA PHE A 75 2.96 8.80 15.89
C PHE A 75 4.38 8.35 16.22
N VAL A 76 4.60 7.04 16.19
CA VAL A 76 5.90 6.43 16.47
C VAL A 76 6.20 5.41 15.39
N GLN A 77 7.27 5.64 14.64
CA GLN A 77 7.74 4.70 13.65
C GLN A 77 8.60 3.62 14.32
N VAL A 78 8.29 2.36 14.04
CA VAL A 78 9.10 1.20 14.42
C VAL A 78 9.53 0.45 13.16
N ASP A 79 10.67 -0.23 13.21
CA ASP A 79 11.17 -0.97 12.07
C ASP A 79 11.46 -2.42 12.45
N LYS A 80 10.57 -3.32 12.03
CA LYS A 80 10.71 -4.77 12.25
C LYS A 80 11.87 -5.38 11.46
N MET A 81 12.19 -4.84 10.28
CA MET A 81 13.25 -5.36 9.41
C MET A 81 14.63 -5.06 10.00
N GLN A 82 14.80 -3.86 10.56
CA GLN A 82 16.02 -3.46 11.29
C GLN A 82 16.02 -3.85 12.77
N ARG A 83 14.87 -4.31 13.30
CA ARG A 83 14.62 -4.54 14.74
C ARG A 83 14.92 -3.31 15.60
N VAL A 84 14.53 -2.13 15.10
CA VAL A 84 14.74 -0.85 15.80
C VAL A 84 13.44 -0.38 16.44
N VAL A 85 13.49 -0.22 17.76
CA VAL A 85 12.46 0.40 18.60
C VAL A 85 13.04 1.74 19.10
N PRO A 86 12.47 2.90 18.73
CA PRO A 86 12.98 4.17 19.24
C PRO A 86 12.85 4.25 20.76
N PRO A 87 13.81 4.90 21.44
CA PRO A 87 13.73 5.11 22.88
C PRO A 87 12.56 6.05 23.18
N LEU A 88 11.57 5.54 23.92
CA LEU A 88 10.38 6.29 24.33
C LEU A 88 10.03 5.95 25.76
N SER A 89 9.62 6.97 26.51
CA SER A 89 8.97 6.75 27.80
C SER A 89 7.59 6.11 27.57
N PRO A 90 7.19 5.13 28.41
CA PRO A 90 5.82 4.65 28.45
C PRO A 90 4.86 5.82 28.69
N LEU A 91 3.67 5.77 28.09
CA LEU A 91 2.63 6.71 28.46
C LEU A 91 2.21 6.48 29.92
N PRO A 92 2.02 7.55 30.72
CA PRO A 92 1.46 7.40 32.05
C PRO A 92 0.10 6.68 32.00
N PRO A 93 -0.25 5.91 33.05
CA PRO A 93 -1.62 5.45 33.23
C PRO A 93 -2.60 6.64 33.20
N ASN A 94 -3.73 6.52 32.52
CA ASN A 94 -4.72 7.58 32.30
C ASN A 94 -4.27 8.79 31.45
N ASP A 95 -3.18 8.67 30.70
CA ASP A 95 -2.86 9.67 29.67
C ASP A 95 -3.94 9.68 28.57
N ASN A 96 -4.41 10.87 28.21
CA ASN A 96 -5.37 11.06 27.12
C ASN A 96 -4.71 11.11 25.73
N GLN A 97 -3.38 10.94 25.67
CA GLN A 97 -2.63 10.79 24.43
C GLN A 97 -2.92 9.44 23.76
N THR A 98 -3.22 9.47 22.47
CA THR A 98 -3.34 8.29 21.60
C THR A 98 -1.98 8.04 20.93
N ARG A 99 -1.36 6.91 21.21
CA ARG A 99 -0.13 6.47 20.53
C ARG A 99 -0.47 5.57 19.35
N VAL A 100 0.01 5.98 18.19
CA VAL A 100 -0.12 5.29 16.91
C VAL A 100 1.26 4.80 16.51
N VAL A 101 1.46 3.49 16.47
CA VAL A 101 2.67 2.88 15.93
C VAL A 101 2.53 2.72 14.43
N ILE A 102 3.55 3.12 13.69
CA ILE A 102 3.66 2.93 12.24
C ILE A 102 4.77 1.91 12.00
N SER A 103 4.44 0.80 11.35
CA SER A 103 5.38 -0.24 10.95
C SER A 103 5.16 -0.56 9.49
N HIS A 104 6.18 -0.94 8.72
CA HIS A 104 5.91 -1.49 7.39
C HIS A 104 5.37 -2.92 7.50
N MET A 105 6.07 -3.77 8.26
CA MET A 105 5.69 -5.16 8.48
C MET A 105 4.62 -5.29 9.57
N PRO A 106 3.60 -6.14 9.41
CA PRO A 106 2.62 -6.38 10.45
C PRO A 106 3.23 -6.90 11.76
N LEU A 107 2.72 -6.42 12.89
CA LEU A 107 3.20 -6.77 14.23
C LEU A 107 2.35 -7.86 14.90
N LEU A 108 1.02 -7.80 14.76
CA LEU A 108 0.06 -8.77 15.30
C LEU A 108 -0.26 -9.90 14.32
N GLY A 109 0.16 -9.80 13.05
CA GLY A 109 -0.07 -10.85 12.05
C GLY A 109 0.56 -12.20 12.45
N LEU A 110 1.86 -12.18 12.74
CA LEU A 110 2.61 -13.33 13.26
C LEU A 110 3.34 -12.94 14.56
N PRO A 111 3.15 -13.69 15.66
CA PRO A 111 3.84 -13.44 16.92
C PRO A 111 5.36 -13.37 16.74
N SER A 112 5.99 -12.37 17.35
CA SER A 112 7.44 -12.21 17.31
C SER A 112 7.95 -11.49 18.54
N ALA A 113 9.20 -11.76 18.94
CA ALA A 113 9.83 -11.07 20.07
C ALA A 113 9.86 -9.54 19.88
N PHE A 114 10.07 -9.08 18.64
CA PHE A 114 10.03 -7.65 18.31
C PHE A 114 8.64 -7.05 18.51
N ALA A 115 7.58 -7.74 18.07
CA ALA A 115 6.21 -7.28 18.30
C ALA A 115 5.90 -7.20 19.80
N ALA A 116 6.27 -8.21 20.58
CA ALA A 116 6.11 -8.20 22.03
C ALA A 116 6.87 -7.03 22.69
N GLU A 117 8.10 -6.76 22.25
CA GLU A 117 8.89 -5.62 22.74
C GLU A 117 8.21 -4.27 22.44
N VAL A 118 7.69 -4.09 21.22
CA VAL A 118 6.96 -2.88 20.84
C VAL A 118 5.70 -2.71 21.70
N LEU A 119 4.90 -3.77 21.88
CA LEU A 119 3.68 -3.71 22.69
C LEU A 119 3.97 -3.38 24.15
N GLN A 120 4.98 -4.02 24.75
CA GLN A 120 5.34 -3.80 26.16
C GLN A 120 5.95 -2.42 26.40
N LYS A 121 6.87 -1.97 25.53
CA LYS A 121 7.54 -0.67 25.71
C LYS A 121 6.65 0.51 25.33
N MET A 122 5.88 0.35 24.26
CA MET A 122 5.12 1.47 23.70
C MET A 122 3.66 1.51 24.14
N ARG A 123 3.04 0.37 24.45
CA ARG A 123 1.60 0.24 24.77
C ARG A 123 0.70 1.05 23.80
N PRO A 124 0.81 0.82 22.49
CA PRO A 124 0.07 1.60 21.50
C PRO A 124 -1.43 1.33 21.56
N GLN A 125 -2.25 2.34 21.26
CA GLN A 125 -3.69 2.14 21.06
C GLN A 125 -3.99 1.72 19.62
N VAL A 126 -3.14 2.11 18.68
CA VAL A 126 -3.29 1.85 17.24
C VAL A 126 -1.95 1.45 16.65
N ILE A 127 -1.98 0.46 15.77
CA ILE A 127 -0.87 0.09 14.89
C ILE A 127 -1.36 0.23 13.44
N LEU A 128 -0.61 0.94 12.62
CA LEU A 128 -0.82 0.99 11.17
C LEU A 128 0.35 0.27 10.50
N SER A 129 0.04 -0.75 9.71
CA SER A 129 1.04 -1.52 8.98
C SER A 129 0.68 -1.76 7.53
N ALA A 130 1.57 -2.39 6.76
CA ALA A 130 1.40 -2.64 5.34
C ALA A 130 2.00 -4.01 4.97
N HIS A 131 2.81 -4.07 3.91
CA HIS A 131 3.49 -5.24 3.36
C HIS A 131 2.56 -6.31 2.73
N ASP A 132 1.50 -6.76 3.39
CA ASP A 132 0.69 -7.91 2.92
C ASP A 132 -0.23 -7.59 1.72
N HIS A 133 -0.32 -6.31 1.33
CA HIS A 133 -1.17 -5.80 0.23
C HIS A 133 -2.66 -6.12 0.35
N LYS A 134 -3.12 -6.53 1.53
CA LYS A 134 -4.51 -6.86 1.83
C LYS A 134 -4.98 -6.04 3.02
N LEU A 135 -6.25 -5.64 2.96
CA LEU A 135 -6.89 -5.01 4.10
C LEU A 135 -7.21 -6.06 5.15
N ALA A 136 -6.59 -5.93 6.33
CA ALA A 136 -6.86 -6.77 7.47
C ALA A 136 -6.88 -5.93 8.76
N ARG A 137 -7.67 -6.38 9.72
CA ARG A 137 -7.72 -5.83 11.06
C ARG A 137 -7.38 -6.93 12.05
N PHE A 138 -6.41 -6.67 12.91
CA PHE A 138 -6.10 -7.49 14.05
C PHE A 138 -6.49 -6.76 15.34
N SER A 139 -6.85 -7.54 16.36
CA SER A 139 -6.84 -7.05 17.73
C SER A 139 -5.90 -7.91 18.56
N GLY A 140 -5.19 -7.28 19.49
CA GLY A 140 -4.21 -7.94 20.33
C GLY A 140 -4.23 -7.41 21.75
N ASP A 141 -3.87 -8.28 22.69
CA ASP A 141 -3.66 -7.92 24.09
C ASP A 141 -2.29 -7.23 24.25
N ILE A 142 -2.27 -6.07 24.90
CA ILE A 142 -1.04 -5.27 25.07
C ILE A 142 -0.07 -5.91 26.07
N GLU A 143 -0.57 -6.65 27.05
CA GLU A 143 0.23 -7.23 28.13
C GLU A 143 0.87 -8.54 27.70
N THR A 144 0.09 -9.42 27.07
CA THR A 144 0.56 -10.74 26.63
C THR A 144 1.14 -10.71 25.21
N GLY A 145 0.72 -9.74 24.39
CA GLY A 145 1.02 -9.71 22.96
C GLY A 145 0.26 -10.76 22.15
N GLU A 146 -0.70 -11.48 22.76
CA GLU A 146 -1.52 -12.44 22.05
C GLU A 146 -2.49 -11.75 21.10
N ARG A 147 -2.64 -12.35 19.91
CA ARG A 147 -3.65 -11.96 18.95
C ARG A 147 -5.01 -12.51 19.38
N LEU A 148 -5.98 -11.62 19.53
CA LEU A 148 -7.34 -11.95 19.99
C LEU A 148 -8.30 -12.20 18.82
N THR A 149 -8.33 -11.33 17.81
CA THR A 149 -9.24 -11.45 16.67
C THR A 149 -8.58 -11.07 15.35
N VAL A 150 -9.10 -11.61 14.25
CA VAL A 150 -8.75 -11.23 12.87
C VAL A 150 -10.05 -10.97 12.12
N ASP A 151 -10.11 -9.85 11.41
CA ASP A 151 -11.20 -9.47 10.51
C ASP A 151 -10.57 -9.12 9.17
N THR A 152 -10.89 -9.89 8.12
CA THR A 152 -10.35 -9.67 6.78
C THR A 152 -11.44 -9.15 5.86
N SER A 153 -11.07 -8.24 4.94
CA SER A 153 -12.02 -7.69 3.97
C SER A 153 -12.63 -8.76 3.03
N SER A 154 -12.20 -10.02 3.07
CA SER A 154 -12.83 -11.11 2.33
C SER A 154 -14.07 -11.70 3.01
N ASP A 155 -14.29 -11.41 4.29
CA ASP A 155 -15.24 -12.17 5.11
C ASP A 155 -16.71 -11.75 4.93
N ASN A 156 -17.00 -10.64 4.21
CA ASN A 156 -18.37 -10.15 4.10
C ASN A 156 -18.68 -9.36 2.80
N TRP A 157 -18.95 -10.06 1.69
CA TRP A 157 -19.17 -9.48 0.35
C TRP A 157 -20.20 -8.33 0.26
N LEU A 158 -21.20 -8.29 1.16
CA LEU A 158 -22.20 -7.22 1.25
C LEU A 158 -21.70 -5.97 2.01
N ALA A 159 -20.75 -6.12 2.94
CA ALA A 159 -20.14 -5.00 3.68
C ALA A 159 -18.87 -4.46 3.00
N ASN A 160 -18.34 -5.19 2.01
CA ASN A 160 -17.03 -4.97 1.41
C ASN A 160 -16.86 -3.70 0.57
N TRP A 161 -17.92 -2.95 0.29
CA TRP A 161 -17.79 -1.77 -0.55
C TRP A 161 -17.16 -0.58 0.17
N GLN A 162 -17.25 -0.51 1.50
CA GLN A 162 -16.65 0.55 2.31
C GLN A 162 -16.36 0.05 3.74
N PRO A 163 -15.31 -0.77 3.95
CA PRO A 163 -14.97 -1.24 5.28
C PRO A 163 -14.64 -0.03 6.16
N SER A 164 -15.45 0.12 7.20
CA SER A 164 -15.27 1.16 8.21
C SER A 164 -15.34 0.52 9.58
N TRP A 165 -14.31 0.77 10.37
CA TRP A 165 -14.24 0.28 11.73
C TRP A 165 -14.24 1.45 12.69
N ARG A 166 -15.00 1.30 13.77
CA ARG A 166 -14.97 2.19 14.92
C ARG A 166 -14.37 1.44 16.09
N PHE A 167 -13.46 2.10 16.78
CA PHE A 167 -12.71 1.54 17.89
C PHE A 167 -12.91 2.42 19.12
N GLN A 168 -13.15 1.77 20.24
CA GLN A 168 -13.09 2.43 21.55
C GLN A 168 -11.67 2.28 22.08
N ARG A 169 -11.15 3.31 22.74
CA ARG A 169 -9.87 3.23 23.45
C ARG A 169 -9.94 2.12 24.51
N SER A 170 -8.86 1.34 24.59
CA SER A 170 -8.61 0.38 25.65
C SER A 170 -7.15 0.50 26.07
N ASP A 171 -6.88 0.31 27.36
CA ASP A 171 -5.51 0.26 27.88
C ASP A 171 -4.96 -1.19 27.91
N HIS A 172 -5.80 -2.19 27.62
CA HIS A 172 -5.45 -3.62 27.56
C HIS A 172 -5.44 -4.17 26.13
N GLN A 173 -6.10 -3.49 25.19
CA GLN A 173 -6.23 -3.95 23.80
C GLN A 173 -5.68 -2.91 22.83
N THR A 174 -4.92 -3.39 21.85
CA THR A 174 -4.49 -2.62 20.68
C THR A 174 -5.16 -3.17 19.43
N TYR A 175 -5.28 -2.32 18.41
CA TYR A 175 -5.76 -2.72 17.09
C TYR A 175 -4.69 -2.41 16.05
N GLU A 176 -4.43 -3.40 15.19
CA GLU A 176 -3.60 -3.21 14.01
C GLU A 176 -4.47 -3.19 12.77
N VAL A 177 -4.30 -2.18 11.94
CA VAL A 177 -4.86 -2.14 10.59
C VAL A 177 -3.73 -2.29 9.59
N VAL A 178 -3.79 -3.38 8.81
CA VAL A 178 -2.91 -3.59 7.66
C VAL A 178 -3.53 -2.86 6.47
N VAL A 179 -2.85 -1.80 6.05
CA VAL A 179 -3.27 -0.92 4.97
C VAL A 179 -2.90 -1.58 3.63
N PRO A 180 -3.84 -1.71 2.68
CA PRO A 180 -3.53 -2.22 1.34
C PRO A 180 -2.60 -1.26 0.60
N THR A 181 -1.99 -1.72 -0.49
CA THR A 181 -1.20 -0.83 -1.33
C THR A 181 -2.07 0.25 -2.00
N CYS A 182 -1.53 1.46 -2.14
CA CYS A 182 -2.14 2.52 -2.94
C CYS A 182 -1.50 2.66 -4.33
N SER A 183 -0.35 2.00 -4.54
CA SER A 183 0.36 1.97 -5.82
C SER A 183 0.12 0.64 -6.54
N TYR A 184 0.31 0.67 -7.85
CA TYR A 184 0.16 -0.51 -8.70
C TYR A 184 1.17 -1.59 -8.33
N ARG A 185 0.67 -2.78 -7.99
CA ARG A 185 1.45 -4.00 -7.85
C ARG A 185 0.78 -5.10 -8.67
N MET A 186 1.55 -5.82 -9.47
CA MET A 186 1.01 -6.93 -10.27
C MET A 186 0.32 -7.95 -9.35
N GLY A 187 -0.89 -8.36 -9.73
CA GLY A 187 -1.67 -9.36 -8.98
C GLY A 187 -2.52 -8.83 -7.82
N VAL A 188 -2.52 -7.52 -7.53
CA VAL A 188 -3.37 -6.93 -6.49
C VAL A 188 -4.60 -6.25 -7.10
N SER A 189 -5.80 -6.73 -6.77
CA SER A 189 -7.08 -6.20 -7.26
C SER A 189 -7.53 -4.94 -6.54
N ASP A 190 -7.30 -4.89 -5.23
CA ASP A 190 -7.88 -3.90 -4.32
C ASP A 190 -6.78 -3.01 -3.78
N MET A 191 -6.82 -1.74 -4.20
CA MET A 191 -5.86 -0.72 -3.84
C MET A 191 -6.60 0.47 -3.24
N GLY A 192 -6.00 1.18 -2.30
CA GLY A 192 -6.66 2.36 -1.73
C GLY A 192 -5.82 3.15 -0.75
N PHE A 193 -6.42 4.25 -0.27
CA PHE A 193 -5.88 5.06 0.81
C PHE A 193 -6.65 4.86 2.11
N GLY A 194 -5.91 4.66 3.20
CA GLY A 194 -6.46 4.61 4.55
C GLY A 194 -6.73 5.99 5.11
N VAL A 195 -7.87 6.17 5.77
CA VAL A 195 -8.18 7.39 6.53
C VAL A 195 -8.51 7.01 7.97
N ALA A 196 -7.70 7.50 8.90
CA ALA A 196 -7.95 7.39 10.33
C ALA A 196 -8.44 8.73 10.89
N LEU A 197 -9.53 8.70 11.65
CA LEU A 197 -10.08 9.87 12.36
C LEU A 197 -10.01 9.61 13.85
N PHE A 198 -9.29 10.46 14.57
CA PHE A 198 -9.15 10.38 16.02
C PHE A 198 -10.08 11.38 16.69
N ASP A 199 -10.83 10.93 17.69
CA ASP A 199 -11.65 11.83 18.50
C ASP A 199 -10.77 12.82 19.28
N ARG A 200 -11.23 14.06 19.43
CA ARG A 200 -10.52 15.12 20.16
C ARG A 200 -10.33 14.78 21.63
N ARG A 201 -11.20 13.95 22.22
CA ARG A 201 -11.08 13.50 23.62
C ARG A 201 -10.11 12.34 23.78
N GLY A 202 -9.77 11.64 22.70
CA GLY A 202 -8.92 10.45 22.72
C GLY A 202 -9.65 9.16 23.15
N GLU A 203 -10.99 9.19 23.21
CA GLU A 203 -11.81 8.06 23.69
C GLU A 203 -12.11 7.04 22.59
N ALA A 204 -12.14 7.48 21.34
CA ALA A 204 -12.47 6.65 20.20
C ALA A 204 -11.74 7.10 18.93
N TRP A 205 -11.66 6.21 17.97
CA TRP A 205 -11.20 6.53 16.62
C TRP A 205 -11.92 5.65 15.61
N CYS A 206 -11.90 6.06 14.34
CA CYS A 206 -12.39 5.24 13.26
C CYS A 206 -11.39 5.18 12.11
N TYR A 207 -11.50 4.10 11.34
CA TYR A 207 -10.74 3.88 10.14
C TYR A 207 -11.70 3.65 8.97
N HIS A 208 -11.36 4.21 7.82
CA HIS A 208 -12.13 4.03 6.60
C HIS A 208 -11.19 3.83 5.42
N MET A 209 -11.61 2.99 4.47
CA MET A 209 -10.84 2.69 3.28
C MET A 209 -11.39 3.45 2.06
N LEU A 210 -10.55 4.28 1.44
CA LEU A 210 -10.85 4.94 0.17
C LEU A 210 -10.33 4.08 -0.98
N TRP A 211 -11.18 3.24 -1.52
CA TRP A 211 -10.83 2.35 -2.63
C TRP A 211 -10.55 3.11 -3.93
N LEU A 212 -9.47 2.73 -4.60
CA LEU A 212 -9.14 3.17 -5.94
C LEU A 212 -9.84 2.28 -6.98
N PRO A 213 -10.15 2.81 -8.17
CA PRO A 213 -10.70 2.00 -9.25
C PRO A 213 -9.78 0.83 -9.60
N SER A 214 -10.34 -0.37 -9.67
CA SER A 214 -9.60 -1.56 -10.04
C SER A 214 -9.16 -1.49 -11.50
N ARG A 215 -7.85 -1.63 -11.73
CA ARG A 215 -7.24 -1.57 -13.06
C ARG A 215 -7.54 -2.79 -13.92
N PHE A 216 -7.90 -3.93 -13.32
CA PHE A 216 -8.29 -5.12 -14.08
C PHE A 216 -9.51 -4.84 -14.96
N HIS A 217 -10.46 -4.03 -14.48
CA HIS A 217 -11.60 -3.59 -15.29
C HIS A 217 -11.16 -2.78 -16.51
N ALA A 218 -10.20 -1.87 -16.35
CA ALA A 218 -9.64 -1.08 -17.44
C ALA A 218 -8.86 -1.96 -18.44
N LEU A 219 -8.07 -2.92 -17.95
CA LEU A 219 -7.32 -3.85 -18.81
C LEU A 219 -8.25 -4.78 -19.61
N ILE A 220 -9.32 -5.29 -18.98
CA ILE A 220 -10.36 -6.07 -19.67
C ILE A 220 -11.03 -5.21 -20.74
N LEU A 221 -11.38 -3.96 -20.43
CA LEU A 221 -11.96 -3.04 -21.40
C LEU A 221 -11.01 -2.79 -22.59
N TYR A 222 -9.72 -2.54 -22.32
CA TYR A 222 -8.72 -2.36 -23.37
C TYR A 222 -8.57 -3.61 -24.24
N LEU A 223 -8.60 -4.81 -23.63
CA LEU A 223 -8.57 -6.07 -24.37
C LEU A 223 -9.81 -6.21 -25.27
N CYS A 224 -11.00 -5.90 -24.76
CA CYS A 224 -12.23 -5.92 -25.56
C CYS A 224 -12.19 -4.92 -26.73
N ILE A 225 -11.66 -3.71 -26.52
CA ILE A 225 -11.51 -2.73 -27.59
C ILE A 225 -10.51 -3.24 -28.65
N ALA A 226 -9.37 -3.77 -28.21
CA ALA A 226 -8.35 -4.30 -29.11
C ALA A 226 -8.87 -5.49 -29.95
N THR A 227 -9.66 -6.39 -29.36
CA THR A 227 -10.24 -7.53 -30.09
C THR A 227 -11.28 -7.08 -31.11
N VAL A 228 -12.13 -6.09 -30.79
CA VAL A 228 -13.08 -5.51 -31.74
C VAL A 228 -12.36 -4.83 -32.90
N MET A 229 -11.31 -4.05 -32.61
CA MET A 229 -10.50 -3.39 -33.65
C MET A 229 -9.82 -4.41 -34.56
N LEU A 230 -9.25 -5.48 -33.99
CA LEU A 230 -8.64 -6.57 -34.76
C LEU A 230 -9.66 -7.28 -35.64
N ALA A 231 -10.85 -7.59 -35.11
CA ALA A 231 -11.93 -8.21 -35.87
C ALA A 231 -12.36 -7.33 -37.05
N ALA A 232 -12.49 -6.01 -36.85
CA ALA A 232 -12.81 -5.06 -37.91
C ALA A 232 -11.74 -5.04 -39.01
N VAL A 233 -10.45 -5.07 -38.65
CA VAL A 233 -9.34 -5.16 -39.62
C VAL A 233 -9.39 -6.48 -40.40
N VAL A 234 -9.64 -7.61 -39.73
CA VAL A 234 -9.75 -8.91 -40.42
C VAL A 234 -10.94 -8.94 -41.37
N VAL A 235 -12.11 -8.46 -40.93
CA VAL A 235 -13.32 -8.40 -41.76
C VAL A 235 -13.08 -7.50 -42.97
N THR A 236 -12.51 -6.31 -42.80
CA THR A 236 -12.22 -5.42 -43.93
C THR A 236 -11.20 -6.03 -44.89
N GLN A 237 -10.13 -6.68 -44.40
CA GLN A 237 -9.14 -7.32 -45.28
C GLN A 237 -9.65 -8.59 -45.98
N CYS A 238 -10.52 -9.38 -45.34
CA CYS A 238 -11.07 -10.61 -45.91
C CYS A 238 -12.29 -10.36 -46.81
N CYS A 239 -13.18 -9.43 -46.43
CA CYS A 239 -14.43 -9.16 -47.14
C CYS A 239 -14.33 -8.02 -48.17
N LEU A 240 -13.38 -7.08 -48.02
CA LEU A 240 -13.18 -5.97 -48.97
C LEU A 240 -11.94 -6.13 -49.85
N ARG A 241 -11.20 -7.25 -49.77
CA ARG A 241 -10.32 -7.64 -50.88
C ARG A 241 -11.22 -7.83 -52.10
N PRO A 242 -11.08 -7.02 -53.16
CA PRO A 242 -11.84 -7.26 -54.37
C PRO A 242 -11.53 -8.68 -54.80
N CYS A 243 -12.56 -9.49 -55.07
CA CYS A 243 -12.42 -10.58 -56.02
C CYS A 243 -11.88 -9.92 -57.28
N ARG A 244 -10.55 -9.90 -57.44
CA ARG A 244 -9.88 -9.56 -58.68
C ARG A 244 -10.15 -10.74 -59.59
N SER A 245 -11.40 -10.78 -60.04
CA SER A 245 -11.92 -11.61 -61.10
C SER A 245 -10.87 -11.58 -62.19
N ARG A 246 -10.20 -12.71 -62.39
CA ARG A 246 -9.50 -12.99 -63.65
C ARG A 246 -10.59 -13.12 -64.71
N HIS A 247 -11.18 -12.01 -65.11
CA HIS A 247 -11.91 -11.90 -66.36
C HIS A 247 -10.87 -11.74 -67.46
N LYS A 248 -10.13 -12.81 -67.78
CA LYS A 248 -9.59 -12.96 -69.14
C LYS A 248 -10.73 -13.55 -69.95
N SER A 249 -11.52 -12.66 -70.54
CA SER A 249 -12.44 -13.01 -71.62
C SER A 249 -11.64 -13.74 -72.70
N SER A 250 -12.10 -14.94 -73.02
CA SER A 250 -11.82 -15.61 -74.27
C SER A 250 -12.67 -15.01 -75.40
N SER A 251 -12.20 -15.25 -76.64
CA SER A 251 -12.84 -15.04 -77.94
C SER A 251 -12.95 -13.60 -78.45
N SER A 252 -12.69 -13.26 -79.72
CA SER A 252 -12.24 -13.95 -80.96
C SER A 252 -11.50 -12.88 -81.79
N TYR A 253 -10.64 -13.19 -82.77
CA TYR A 253 -11.02 -13.23 -84.19
C TYR A 253 -9.94 -13.99 -85.00
N ARG A 254 -10.42 -14.93 -85.83
CA ARG A 254 -9.74 -15.41 -87.04
C ARG A 254 -9.76 -14.30 -88.13
N ILE A 255 -9.01 -14.54 -89.22
CA ILE A 255 -8.87 -13.80 -90.50
C ILE A 255 -7.60 -12.93 -90.45
N LEU A 256 -6.56 -13.11 -91.28
CA LEU A 256 -6.38 -13.74 -92.60
C LEU A 256 -4.99 -14.40 -92.65
#